data_AF-A0A962KJL3-F1
#
_entry.id   AF-A0A962KJL3-F1
#
_cell.length_a   1.000
_cell.length_b   1.000
_cell.length_c   1.000
_cell.angle_alpha   90.00
_cell.angle_beta   90.00
_cell.angle_gamma   90.00
#
_symmetry.space_group_name_H-M   'P 1'
#
loop_
_entity.id
_entity.type
_entity.pdbx_description
1 polymer ?
#
loop_
_entity_poly.entity_id
_entity_poly.type
_entity_poly.pdbx_seq_one_letter_code
_entity_poly.pdbx_strand_id
1 'polypeptide(L)'
;MQLDEITNFRGEAASATSEPTADAFVAAVGERVRRARQRKGISRRILSELSGVSQRYLAQLEAGEGNISIALLQRVALALDHRVEWLVGDDDPWDSDVTRIAELYRSANAEQRRAVQAILAPRPPTDARRQRYCLVGLRGAGKSTLGKLAATELAMPFLELNRDIEEQSGMPVDEVMALYGMEGYRRLERQALERVVATNDSVVLAVAGGIVSEPETWRFLLQHFHAIWLKAGAEEHMRRVRAQGDHRPMAGNPKA
;
A
#
# COMPACT_ATOMS: atom_id res chain seq x y z
N MET A 1 -17.01 35.75 21.20
CA MET A 1 -15.91 35.46 20.25
C MET A 1 -14.99 34.48 20.95
N GLN A 2 -15.24 33.19 20.74
CA GLN A 2 -14.48 32.09 21.34
C GLN A 2 -14.30 31.09 20.21
N LEU A 3 -13.05 30.96 19.77
CA LEU A 3 -12.62 29.98 18.77
C LEU A 3 -12.37 28.68 19.54
N ASP A 4 -13.14 27.63 19.24
CA ASP A 4 -12.82 26.29 19.69
C ASP A 4 -11.61 25.79 18.87
N GLU A 5 -10.44 25.92 19.47
CA GLU A 5 -9.20 25.28 19.02
C GLU A 5 -9.34 23.76 19.17
N ILE A 6 -9.46 23.05 18.04
CA ILE A 6 -9.20 21.61 18.00
C ILE A 6 -7.70 21.42 17.74
N THR A 7 -6.91 21.39 18.81
CA THR A 7 -5.48 21.05 18.77
C THR A 7 -5.27 19.55 18.61
N ASN A 8 -4.61 19.12 17.53
CA ASN A 8 -4.05 17.77 17.43
C ASN A 8 -2.91 17.57 18.46
N PHE A 9 -2.75 16.32 18.94
CA PHE A 9 -1.86 15.90 20.04
C PHE A 9 -0.35 16.17 19.85
N ARG A 10 0.07 16.83 18.76
CA ARG A 10 1.48 17.18 18.49
C ARG A 10 1.77 18.62 18.08
N GLY A 11 0.79 19.52 18.07
CA GLY A 11 1.06 20.96 17.94
C GLY A 11 1.81 21.40 16.66
N GLU A 12 1.69 20.66 15.55
CA GLU A 12 2.29 21.04 14.26
C GLU A 12 1.20 21.41 13.26
N ALA A 13 1.32 22.61 12.68
CA ALA A 13 0.47 23.10 11.60
C ALA A 13 0.88 22.42 10.28
N ALA A 14 0.24 21.30 9.96
CA ALA A 14 0.28 20.76 8.61
C ALA A 14 -0.46 21.72 7.65
N SER A 15 0.18 22.03 6.52
CA SER A 15 -0.39 22.87 5.46
C SER A 15 -1.75 22.35 5.03
N ALA A 16 -2.78 23.18 5.18
CA ALA A 16 -4.17 22.90 4.89
C ALA A 16 -4.39 22.44 3.44
N THR A 17 -4.44 21.12 3.22
CA THR A 17 -5.50 20.57 2.37
C THR A 17 -6.80 20.96 3.08
N SER A 18 -7.61 21.80 2.45
CA SER A 18 -8.86 22.31 3.04
C SER A 18 -9.78 21.14 3.37
N GLU A 19 -9.69 20.64 4.61
CA GLU A 19 -10.63 19.66 5.12
C GLU A 19 -12.02 20.27 4.99
N PRO A 20 -12.97 19.59 4.34
CA PRO A 20 -14.33 20.08 4.25
C PRO A 20 -14.83 20.28 5.69
N THR A 21 -15.27 21.50 6.00
CA THR A 21 -15.79 21.81 7.33
C THR A 21 -16.98 20.89 7.64
N ALA A 22 -17.19 20.57 8.92
CA ALA A 22 -18.33 19.74 9.33
C ALA A 22 -19.66 20.26 8.76
N ASP A 23 -19.81 21.58 8.65
CA ASP A 23 -20.98 22.23 8.04
C ASP A 23 -21.08 21.96 6.53
N ALA A 24 -19.97 22.01 5.79
CA ALA A 24 -19.95 21.69 4.36
C ALA A 24 -20.32 20.21 4.11
N PHE A 25 -19.86 19.31 4.99
CA PHE A 25 -20.22 17.90 4.95
C PHE A 25 -21.72 17.68 5.20
N VAL A 26 -22.29 18.29 6.25
CA VAL A 26 -23.73 18.20 6.55
C VAL A 26 -24.58 18.75 5.41
N ALA A 27 -24.16 19.86 4.81
CA ALA A 27 -24.82 20.42 3.62
C ALA A 27 -24.79 19.46 2.42
N ALA A 28 -23.65 18.80 2.16
CA ALA A 28 -23.54 17.82 1.09
C ALA A 28 -24.44 16.60 1.31
N VAL A 29 -24.49 16.08 2.55
CA VAL A 29 -25.40 15.00 2.94
C VAL A 29 -26.85 15.41 2.72
N GLY A 30 -27.23 16.62 3.14
CA GLY A 30 -28.57 17.17 2.97
C GLY A 30 -29.02 17.25 1.51
N GLU A 31 -28.16 17.78 0.65
CA GLU A 31 -28.44 17.87 -0.79
C GLU A 31 -28.57 16.48 -1.43
N ARG A 32 -27.78 15.49 -1.02
CA ARG A 32 -27.91 14.11 -1.50
C ARG A 32 -29.21 13.47 -1.08
N VAL A 33 -29.64 13.65 0.17
CA VAL A 33 -30.96 13.18 0.64
C VAL A 33 -32.07 13.81 -0.21
N ARG A 34 -31.99 15.12 -0.45
CA ARG A 34 -32.97 15.85 -1.27
C ARG A 34 -33.03 15.29 -2.69
N ARG A 35 -31.88 15.14 -3.36
CA ARG A 35 -31.78 14.62 -4.72
C ARG A 35 -32.27 13.17 -4.83
N ALA A 36 -31.88 12.30 -3.90
CA ALA A 36 -32.34 10.92 -3.84
C ALA A 36 -33.87 10.86 -3.72
N ARG A 37 -34.43 11.68 -2.83
CA ARG A 37 -35.89 11.78 -2.66
C ARG A 37 -36.59 12.25 -3.93
N GLN A 38 -36.05 13.28 -4.59
CA GLN A 38 -36.60 13.81 -5.84
C GLN A 38 -36.54 12.78 -6.98
N ARG A 39 -35.44 12.03 -7.11
CA ARG A 39 -35.30 10.97 -8.13
C ARG A 39 -36.23 9.78 -7.88
N LYS A 40 -36.47 9.43 -6.61
CA LYS A 40 -37.48 8.43 -6.23
C LYS A 40 -38.92 8.94 -6.42
N GLY A 41 -39.11 10.24 -6.71
CA GLY A 41 -40.42 10.82 -7.00
C GLY A 41 -41.33 10.96 -5.77
N ILE A 42 -40.78 10.93 -4.56
CA ILE A 42 -41.56 10.98 -3.32
C ILE A 42 -41.50 12.36 -2.65
N SER A 43 -42.58 12.73 -1.96
CA SER A 43 -42.62 13.96 -1.16
C SER A 43 -41.88 13.77 0.18
N ARG A 44 -41.50 14.87 0.84
CA ARG A 44 -40.93 14.81 2.20
C ARG A 44 -41.88 14.14 3.20
N ARG A 45 -43.19 14.28 3.00
CA ARG A 45 -44.21 13.62 3.81
C ARG A 45 -44.13 12.10 3.67
N ILE A 46 -44.06 11.60 2.43
CA ILE A 46 -43.91 10.16 2.16
C ILE A 46 -42.59 9.64 2.74
N LEU A 47 -41.49 10.37 2.56
CA LEU A 47 -40.21 9.99 3.18
C LEU A 47 -40.29 9.97 4.71
N SER A 48 -41.03 10.91 5.31
CA SER A 48 -41.28 10.97 6.75
C SER A 48 -42.01 9.70 7.24
N GLU A 49 -43.05 9.29 6.53
CA GLU A 49 -43.83 8.09 6.83
C GLU A 49 -42.97 6.81 6.69
N LEU A 50 -42.14 6.71 5.64
CA LEU A 50 -41.28 5.55 5.39
C LEU A 50 -40.08 5.45 6.35
N SER A 51 -39.42 6.57 6.62
CA SER A 51 -38.24 6.60 7.49
C SER A 51 -38.60 6.71 8.97
N GLY A 52 -39.81 7.16 9.30
CA GLY A 52 -40.26 7.52 10.64
C GLY A 52 -39.51 8.71 11.26
N VAL A 53 -38.93 9.56 10.41
CA VAL A 53 -38.29 10.83 10.79
C VAL A 53 -39.26 11.97 10.53
N SER A 54 -39.39 12.95 11.43
CA SER A 54 -40.38 14.02 11.26
C SER A 54 -40.14 14.85 9.97
N GLN A 55 -41.23 15.29 9.32
CA GLN A 55 -41.15 16.10 8.11
C GLN A 55 -40.38 17.42 8.32
N ARG A 56 -40.48 18.03 9.50
CA ARG A 56 -39.73 19.24 9.87
C ARG A 56 -38.23 18.96 9.90
N TYR A 57 -37.84 17.86 10.52
CA TYR A 57 -36.44 17.46 10.62
C TYR A 57 -35.84 17.07 9.27
N LEU A 58 -36.62 16.40 8.41
CA LEU A 58 -36.20 16.15 7.02
C LEU A 58 -36.01 17.45 6.22
N ALA A 59 -36.82 18.49 6.48
CA ALA A 59 -36.63 19.78 5.84
C ALA A 59 -35.34 20.48 6.30
N GLN A 60 -35.00 20.39 7.59
CA GLN A 60 -33.73 20.90 8.13
C GLN A 60 -32.54 20.14 7.56
N LEU A 61 -32.61 18.80 7.56
CA LEU A 61 -31.59 17.95 6.95
C LEU A 61 -31.36 18.29 5.47
N GLU A 62 -32.43 18.37 4.65
CA GLU A 62 -32.31 18.73 3.23
C GLU A 62 -31.80 20.16 2.99
N ALA A 63 -31.88 21.05 3.98
CA ALA A 63 -31.32 22.39 3.94
C ALA A 63 -29.85 22.43 4.39
N GLY A 64 -29.30 21.31 4.87
CA GLY A 64 -27.96 21.26 5.47
C GLY A 64 -27.91 21.82 6.89
N GLU A 65 -29.07 21.97 7.55
CA GLU A 65 -29.17 22.55 8.88
C GLU A 65 -29.25 21.45 9.95
N GLY A 66 -28.26 21.44 10.84
CA GLY A 66 -28.25 20.62 12.04
C GLY A 66 -27.72 19.19 11.84
N ASN A 67 -27.18 18.64 12.92
CA ASN A 67 -26.57 17.31 12.90
C ASN A 67 -27.63 16.21 12.98
N ILE A 68 -27.52 15.22 12.09
CA ILE A 68 -28.30 14.00 12.12
C ILE A 68 -27.54 12.87 12.81
N SER A 69 -28.22 12.14 13.69
CA SER A 69 -27.64 10.92 14.25
C SER A 69 -27.51 9.85 13.15
N ILE A 70 -26.44 9.05 13.23
CA ILE A 70 -26.16 7.99 12.25
C ILE A 70 -27.35 7.01 12.12
N ALA A 71 -28.04 6.72 13.22
CA ALA A 71 -29.22 5.85 13.23
C ALA A 71 -30.42 6.44 12.44
N LEU A 72 -30.66 7.75 12.56
CA LEU A 72 -31.71 8.41 11.77
C LEU A 72 -31.32 8.50 10.30
N LEU A 73 -30.05 8.79 10.00
CA LEU A 73 -29.54 8.82 8.64
C LEU A 73 -29.66 7.45 7.95
N GLN A 74 -29.36 6.36 8.66
CA GLN A 74 -29.52 5.00 8.15
C GLN A 74 -30.99 4.68 7.80
N ARG A 75 -31.95 5.10 8.63
CA ARG A 75 -33.38 4.93 8.34
C ARG A 75 -33.83 5.71 7.11
N VAL A 76 -33.33 6.94 6.96
CA VAL A 76 -33.59 7.77 5.77
C VAL A 76 -32.98 7.12 4.52
N ALA A 77 -31.75 6.63 4.60
CA ALA A 77 -31.08 5.93 3.50
C ALA A 77 -31.88 4.70 3.04
N LEU A 78 -32.28 3.84 3.98
CA LEU A 78 -33.09 2.66 3.70
C LEU A 78 -34.44 3.02 3.07
N ALA A 79 -35.12 4.06 3.56
CA ALA A 79 -36.36 4.54 2.98
C ALA A 79 -36.20 5.10 1.55
N LEU A 80 -34.97 5.48 1.18
CA LEU A 80 -34.60 5.95 -0.16
C LEU A 80 -34.01 4.84 -1.05
N ASP A 81 -34.02 3.58 -0.60
CA ASP A 81 -33.39 2.43 -1.28
C ASP A 81 -31.88 2.58 -1.54
N HIS A 82 -31.21 3.36 -0.69
CA HIS A 82 -29.77 3.56 -0.75
C HIS A 82 -29.09 3.05 0.51
N ARG A 83 -27.81 2.70 0.39
CA ARG A 83 -26.98 2.44 1.57
C ARG A 83 -26.53 3.74 2.21
N VAL A 84 -26.25 3.74 3.51
CA VAL A 84 -25.89 4.96 4.24
C VAL A 84 -24.58 5.57 3.74
N GLU A 85 -23.61 4.76 3.30
CA GLU A 85 -22.30 5.20 2.81
C GLU A 85 -22.43 6.09 1.58
N TRP A 86 -23.49 5.91 0.80
CA TRP A 86 -23.79 6.68 -0.39
C TRP A 86 -24.16 8.14 -0.06
N LEU A 87 -24.78 8.38 1.11
CA LEU A 87 -25.13 9.74 1.54
C LEU A 87 -23.92 10.49 2.09
N VAL A 88 -22.95 9.77 2.65
CA VAL A 88 -21.80 10.34 3.38
C VAL A 88 -20.46 10.26 2.65
N GLY A 89 -20.38 9.59 1.49
CA GLY A 89 -19.12 9.47 0.74
C GLY A 89 -18.60 10.80 0.22
N ASP A 90 -17.32 10.91 -0.12
CA ASP A 90 -16.76 12.15 -0.65
C ASP A 90 -17.20 12.42 -2.10
N ASP A 91 -17.43 11.34 -2.85
CA ASP A 91 -17.81 11.39 -4.26
C ASP A 91 -19.31 11.67 -4.48
N ASP A 92 -19.67 12.49 -5.47
CA ASP A 92 -21.07 12.58 -5.95
C ASP A 92 -21.43 11.26 -6.65
N PRO A 93 -22.36 10.46 -6.12
CA PRO A 93 -22.62 9.12 -6.66
C PRO A 93 -23.24 9.10 -8.06
N TRP A 94 -23.71 10.24 -8.55
CA TRP A 94 -24.35 10.33 -9.86
C TRP A 94 -23.41 10.79 -10.98
N ASP A 95 -22.31 11.47 -10.62
CA ASP A 95 -21.28 11.90 -11.57
C ASP A 95 -19.94 11.18 -11.34
N SER A 96 -19.77 10.46 -10.23
CA SER A 96 -18.50 9.83 -9.90
C SER A 96 -18.33 8.47 -10.57
N ASP A 97 -17.43 8.44 -11.55
CA ASP A 97 -16.89 7.22 -12.14
C ASP A 97 -16.34 6.24 -11.08
N VAL A 98 -15.91 6.74 -9.91
CA VAL A 98 -15.36 5.93 -8.82
C VAL A 98 -16.40 4.94 -8.30
N THR A 99 -17.65 5.37 -8.10
CA THR A 99 -18.71 4.48 -7.58
C THR A 99 -19.00 3.36 -8.57
N ARG A 100 -19.09 3.70 -9.87
CA ARG A 100 -19.29 2.74 -10.95
C ARG A 100 -18.13 1.75 -11.07
N ILE A 101 -16.89 2.23 -10.98
CA ILE A 101 -15.68 1.38 -10.99
C ILE A 101 -15.69 0.43 -9.79
N ALA A 102 -16.03 0.92 -8.60
CA ALA A 102 -16.08 0.11 -7.38
C ALA A 102 -17.14 -1.00 -7.45
N GLU A 103 -18.29 -0.77 -8.08
CA GLU A 103 -19.30 -1.80 -8.35
C GLU A 103 -18.79 -2.85 -9.34
N LEU A 104 -18.25 -2.42 -10.49
CA LEU A 104 -17.67 -3.31 -11.50
C LEU A 104 -16.57 -4.19 -10.91
N TYR A 105 -15.68 -3.59 -10.11
CA TYR A 105 -14.58 -4.29 -9.44
C TYR A 105 -15.09 -5.33 -8.42
N ARG A 106 -16.14 -5.01 -7.66
CA ARG A 106 -16.77 -5.95 -6.72
C ARG A 106 -17.41 -7.13 -7.44
N SER A 107 -18.02 -6.93 -8.61
CA SER A 107 -18.58 -8.03 -9.40
C SER A 107 -17.54 -8.82 -10.23
N ALA A 108 -16.35 -8.27 -10.44
CA ALA A 108 -15.32 -8.88 -11.27
C ALA A 108 -14.71 -10.15 -10.65
N ASN A 109 -14.24 -11.06 -11.51
CA ASN A 109 -13.53 -12.28 -11.10
C ASN A 109 -12.08 -11.97 -10.64
N ALA A 110 -11.38 -12.97 -10.09
CA ALA A 110 -10.04 -12.80 -9.52
C ALA A 110 -8.95 -12.41 -10.56
N GLU A 111 -9.15 -12.77 -11.82
CA GLU A 111 -8.22 -12.40 -12.91
C GLU A 111 -8.45 -10.94 -13.33
N GLN A 112 -9.70 -10.55 -13.53
CA GLN A 112 -10.10 -9.19 -13.86
C GLN A 112 -9.70 -8.20 -12.76
N ARG A 113 -9.91 -8.55 -11.48
CA ARG A 113 -9.49 -7.72 -10.34
C ARG A 113 -7.97 -7.51 -10.34
N ARG A 114 -7.18 -8.56 -10.58
CA ARG A 114 -5.72 -8.47 -10.69
C ARG A 114 -5.29 -7.58 -11.86
N ALA A 115 -5.94 -7.68 -13.01
CA ALA A 115 -5.65 -6.84 -14.17
C ALA A 115 -5.94 -5.35 -13.89
N VAL A 116 -7.10 -5.05 -13.29
CA VAL A 116 -7.46 -3.67 -12.89
C VAL A 116 -6.47 -3.13 -11.87
N GLN A 117 -6.12 -3.91 -10.84
CA GLN A 117 -5.10 -3.52 -9.87
C GLN A 117 -3.75 -3.27 -10.54
N ALA A 118 -3.34 -4.06 -11.53
CA ALA A 118 -2.07 -3.83 -12.25
C ALA A 118 -2.08 -2.56 -13.10
N ILE A 119 -3.24 -2.17 -13.67
CA ILE A 119 -3.40 -0.94 -14.45
C ILE A 119 -3.42 0.29 -13.54
N LEU A 120 -4.17 0.21 -12.43
CA LEU A 120 -4.36 1.33 -11.49
C LEU A 120 -3.26 1.43 -10.44
N ALA A 121 -2.47 0.37 -10.24
CA ALA A 121 -1.29 0.43 -9.38
C ALA A 121 -0.44 1.60 -9.87
N PRO A 122 -0.04 2.53 -8.98
CA PRO A 122 0.84 3.61 -9.36
C PRO A 122 2.04 2.98 -10.04
N ARG A 123 2.17 3.21 -11.35
CA ARG A 123 3.38 2.79 -12.04
C ARG A 123 4.49 3.54 -11.34
N PRO A 124 5.50 2.85 -10.77
CA PRO A 124 6.70 3.55 -10.35
C PRO A 124 7.10 4.38 -11.58
N PRO A 125 7.28 5.71 -11.44
CA PRO A 125 7.57 6.56 -12.58
C PRO A 125 8.67 5.87 -13.36
N THR A 126 8.65 5.92 -14.68
CA THR A 126 9.69 5.26 -15.49
C THR A 126 11.11 5.67 -15.06
N ASP A 127 11.24 6.77 -14.29
CA ASP A 127 12.39 7.21 -13.50
C ASP A 127 12.70 6.42 -12.20
N ALA A 128 11.73 5.87 -11.47
CA ALA A 128 11.94 5.22 -10.17
C ALA A 128 12.81 3.95 -10.22
N ARG A 129 12.91 3.31 -11.40
CA ARG A 129 13.91 2.25 -11.65
C ARG A 129 15.18 2.78 -12.32
N ARG A 130 15.16 3.98 -12.89
CA ARG A 130 16.35 4.52 -13.58
C ARG A 130 17.49 4.51 -12.57
N GLN A 131 18.57 3.84 -12.94
CA GLN A 131 19.79 3.73 -12.15
C GLN A 131 19.72 2.87 -10.87
N ARG A 132 18.66 2.07 -10.67
CA ARG A 132 18.60 1.09 -9.57
C ARG A 132 18.65 -0.34 -10.11
N TYR A 133 19.76 -1.02 -9.90
CA TYR A 133 19.98 -2.40 -10.35
C TYR A 133 20.05 -3.35 -9.17
N CYS A 134 19.32 -4.46 -9.22
CA CYS A 134 19.35 -5.46 -8.16
C CYS A 134 19.85 -6.81 -8.68
N LEU A 135 20.95 -7.30 -8.11
CA LEU A 135 21.51 -8.62 -8.40
C LEU A 135 20.90 -9.66 -7.47
N VAL A 136 20.16 -10.60 -8.06
CA VAL A 136 19.50 -11.71 -7.36
C VAL A 136 20.17 -13.03 -7.75
N GLY A 137 20.33 -13.95 -6.81
CA GLY A 137 20.91 -15.27 -7.08
C GLY A 137 21.36 -15.99 -5.82
N LEU A 138 21.72 -17.26 -5.96
CA LEU A 138 22.18 -18.09 -4.84
C LEU A 138 23.50 -17.58 -4.25
N ARG A 139 23.83 -18.01 -3.02
CA ARG A 139 25.12 -17.71 -2.39
C ARG A 139 26.26 -18.24 -3.26
N GLY A 140 27.29 -17.43 -3.48
CA GLY A 140 28.40 -17.80 -4.36
C GLY A 140 28.16 -17.57 -5.87
N ALA A 141 26.99 -17.04 -6.29
CA ALA A 141 26.70 -16.76 -7.71
C ALA A 141 27.49 -15.57 -8.29
N GLY A 142 28.45 -15.02 -7.54
CA GLY A 142 29.25 -13.87 -7.98
C GLY A 142 28.57 -12.51 -7.82
N LYS A 143 27.44 -12.40 -7.12
CA LYS A 143 26.71 -11.12 -6.88
C LYS A 143 27.62 -10.00 -6.37
N SER A 144 28.44 -10.27 -5.36
CA SER A 144 29.32 -9.25 -4.78
C SER A 144 30.46 -8.86 -5.71
N THR A 145 30.98 -9.80 -6.50
CA THR A 145 32.03 -9.52 -7.50
C THR A 145 31.48 -8.70 -8.66
N LEU A 146 30.40 -9.18 -9.29
CA LEU A 146 29.78 -8.49 -10.41
C LEU A 146 29.19 -7.14 -9.98
N GLY A 147 28.60 -7.06 -8.78
CA GLY A 147 28.02 -5.84 -8.25
C GLY A 147 29.05 -4.73 -8.05
N LYS A 148 30.23 -5.05 -7.50
CA LYS A 148 31.33 -4.09 -7.38
C LYS A 148 31.85 -3.61 -8.73
N LEU A 149 31.99 -4.53 -9.70
CA LEU A 149 32.42 -4.19 -11.06
C LEU A 149 31.40 -3.29 -11.76
N ALA A 150 30.12 -3.66 -11.72
CA ALA A 150 29.03 -2.89 -12.31
C ALA A 150 28.89 -1.51 -11.66
N ALA A 151 29.00 -1.43 -10.34
CA ALA A 151 28.97 -0.17 -9.61
C ALA A 151 30.12 0.77 -10.01
N THR A 152 31.32 0.22 -10.23
CA THR A 152 32.48 1.00 -10.69
C THR A 152 32.26 1.53 -12.10
N GLU A 153 31.81 0.67 -13.03
CA GLU A 153 31.57 1.04 -14.43
C GLU A 153 30.42 2.07 -14.58
N LEU A 154 29.38 1.92 -13.76
CA LEU A 154 28.19 2.79 -13.79
C LEU A 154 28.34 4.05 -12.91
N ALA A 155 29.46 4.20 -12.19
CA ALA A 155 29.68 5.25 -11.20
C ALA A 155 28.56 5.34 -10.15
N MET A 156 28.10 4.19 -9.65
CA MET A 156 27.01 4.06 -8.66
C MET A 156 27.52 3.41 -7.37
N PRO A 157 26.87 3.64 -6.22
CA PRO A 157 27.18 2.91 -4.99
C PRO A 157 26.83 1.43 -5.13
N PHE A 158 27.62 0.57 -4.50
CA PHE A 158 27.33 -0.85 -4.35
C PHE A 158 26.92 -1.15 -2.90
N LEU A 159 25.75 -1.75 -2.72
CA LEU A 159 25.24 -2.17 -1.41
C LEU A 159 24.92 -3.67 -1.39
N GLU A 160 25.16 -4.30 -0.25
CA GLU A 160 24.70 -5.67 0.03
C GLU A 160 23.62 -5.60 1.10
N LEU A 161 22.42 -6.10 0.80
CA LEU A 161 21.27 -5.94 1.69
C LEU A 161 21.49 -6.58 3.06
N ASN A 162 22.14 -7.75 3.11
CA ASN A 162 22.48 -8.39 4.38
C ASN A 162 23.42 -7.54 5.22
N ARG A 163 24.37 -6.84 4.59
CA ARG A 163 25.30 -5.96 5.30
C ARG A 163 24.58 -4.73 5.85
N ASP A 164 23.63 -4.16 5.10
CA ASP A 164 22.76 -3.08 5.61
C ASP A 164 21.95 -3.56 6.83
N ILE A 165 21.40 -4.78 6.78
CA ILE A 165 20.68 -5.37 7.91
C ILE A 165 21.59 -5.53 9.13
N GLU A 166 22.83 -6.02 8.96
CA GLU A 166 23.80 -6.20 10.04
C GLU A 166 24.22 -4.86 10.66
N GLU A 167 24.53 -3.87 9.83
CA GLU A 167 24.90 -2.53 10.27
C GLU A 167 23.77 -1.85 11.06
N GLN A 168 22.51 -2.04 10.65
CA GLN A 168 21.34 -1.44 11.31
C GLN A 168 20.87 -2.20 12.55
N SER A 169 21.00 -3.53 12.56
CA SER A 169 20.60 -4.36 13.70
C SER A 169 21.70 -4.48 14.77
N GLY A 170 22.95 -4.14 14.43
CA GLY A 170 24.11 -4.29 15.31
C GLY A 170 24.51 -5.75 15.56
N MET A 171 23.96 -6.70 14.79
CA MET A 171 24.20 -8.13 14.97
C MET A 171 24.27 -8.85 13.61
N PRO A 172 25.04 -9.94 13.50
CA PRO A 172 25.10 -10.76 12.28
C PRO A 172 23.73 -11.31 11.86
N VAL A 173 23.47 -11.46 10.55
CA VAL A 173 22.19 -12.02 10.06
C VAL A 173 21.91 -13.41 10.64
N ASP A 174 22.95 -14.24 10.82
CA ASP A 174 22.81 -15.57 11.41
C ASP A 174 22.31 -15.49 12.88
N GLU A 175 22.70 -14.46 13.64
CA GLU A 175 22.19 -14.21 14.99
C GLU A 175 20.76 -13.64 14.98
N VAL A 176 20.45 -12.73 14.05
CA VAL A 176 19.08 -12.24 13.84
C VAL A 176 18.12 -13.41 13.64
N MET A 177 18.49 -14.35 12.76
CA MET A 177 17.68 -15.53 12.50
C MET A 177 17.58 -16.47 13.70
N ALA A 178 18.66 -16.62 14.48
CA ALA A 178 18.65 -17.46 15.67
C ALA A 178 17.74 -16.90 16.78
N LEU A 179 17.75 -15.57 16.98
CA LEU A 179 16.99 -14.90 18.04
C LEU A 179 15.53 -14.62 17.65
N TYR A 180 15.30 -14.14 16.42
CA TYR A 180 14.00 -13.65 15.96
C TYR A 180 13.31 -14.56 14.94
N GLY A 181 13.95 -15.68 14.60
CA GLY A 181 13.46 -16.62 13.60
C GLY A 181 13.47 -16.03 12.18
N MET A 182 12.95 -16.83 11.26
CA MET A 182 12.90 -16.45 9.84
C MET A 182 11.99 -15.24 9.61
N GLU A 183 10.85 -15.15 10.30
CA GLU A 183 9.94 -14.01 10.16
C GLU A 183 10.57 -12.70 10.61
N GLY A 184 11.37 -12.71 11.68
CA GLY A 184 12.12 -11.54 12.13
C GLY A 184 13.09 -11.03 11.07
N TYR A 185 13.85 -11.95 10.47
CA TYR A 185 14.71 -11.63 9.33
C TYR A 185 13.93 -11.07 8.15
N ARG A 186 12.78 -11.65 7.79
CA ARG A 186 11.95 -11.15 6.66
C ARG A 186 11.46 -9.73 6.87
N ARG A 187 11.07 -9.38 8.09
CA ARG A 187 10.70 -7.99 8.43
C ARG A 187 11.88 -7.03 8.26
N LEU A 188 13.07 -7.42 8.72
CA LEU A 188 14.29 -6.62 8.57
C LEU A 188 14.74 -6.51 7.12
N GLU A 189 14.63 -7.60 6.34
CA GLU A 189 14.89 -7.63 4.90
C GLU A 189 13.99 -6.64 4.15
N ARG A 190 12.70 -6.63 4.49
CA ARG A 190 11.73 -5.67 3.94
C ARG A 190 12.10 -4.23 4.28
N GLN A 191 12.37 -3.94 5.55
CA GLN A 191 12.71 -2.60 6.02
C GLN A 191 14.01 -2.08 5.41
N ALA A 192 15.02 -2.95 5.28
CA ALA A 192 16.28 -2.62 4.62
C ALA A 192 16.07 -2.24 3.16
N LEU A 193 15.23 -2.98 2.44
CA LEU A 193 14.93 -2.67 1.04
C LEU A 193 14.20 -1.32 0.91
N GLU A 194 13.23 -1.04 1.78
CA GLU A 194 12.54 0.25 1.83
C GLU A 194 13.50 1.42 2.11
N ARG A 195 14.42 1.24 3.07
CA ARG A 195 15.44 2.25 3.36
C ARG A 195 16.35 2.51 2.16
N VAL A 196 16.85 1.47 1.50
CA VAL A 196 17.72 1.61 0.33
C VAL A 196 17.03 2.42 -0.77
N VAL A 197 15.75 2.14 -1.02
CA VAL A 197 14.93 2.89 -2.00
C VAL A 197 14.72 4.34 -1.58
N ALA A 198 14.51 4.61 -0.29
CA ALA A 198 14.27 5.95 0.22
C ALA A 198 15.54 6.83 0.23
N THR A 199 16.73 6.24 0.37
CA THR A 199 17.98 7.00 0.54
C THR A 199 18.88 7.04 -0.70
N ASN A 200 18.65 6.18 -1.70
CA ASN A 200 19.51 6.11 -2.88
C ASN A 200 18.70 6.28 -4.16
N ASP A 201 18.97 7.34 -4.92
CA ASP A 201 18.39 7.53 -6.26
C ASP A 201 19.02 6.61 -7.31
N SER A 202 20.31 6.28 -7.15
CA SER A 202 21.06 5.36 -8.00
C SER A 202 21.85 4.37 -7.14
N VAL A 203 21.74 3.07 -7.42
CA VAL A 203 22.44 2.03 -6.64
C VAL A 203 22.50 0.69 -7.36
N VAL A 204 23.59 -0.05 -7.17
CA VAL A 204 23.69 -1.48 -7.44
C VAL A 204 23.52 -2.24 -6.13
N LEU A 205 22.41 -2.96 -5.98
CA LEU A 205 22.06 -3.70 -4.78
C LEU A 205 22.25 -5.21 -4.99
N ALA A 206 22.94 -5.90 -4.10
CA ALA A 206 22.93 -7.37 -4.05
C ALA A 206 22.03 -7.87 -2.92
N VAL A 207 21.14 -8.81 -3.24
CA VAL A 207 20.19 -9.42 -2.28
C VAL A 207 20.39 -10.93 -2.18
N ALA A 208 20.02 -11.51 -1.04
CA ALA A 208 19.98 -12.94 -0.87
C ALA A 208 18.93 -13.57 -1.79
N GLY A 209 19.21 -14.77 -2.32
CA GLY A 209 18.28 -15.45 -3.22
C GLY A 209 16.93 -15.78 -2.59
N GLY A 210 16.87 -15.87 -1.26
CA GLY A 210 15.63 -16.16 -0.52
C GLY A 210 14.56 -15.08 -0.62
N ILE A 211 14.89 -13.87 -1.10
CA ILE A 211 13.94 -12.74 -1.21
C ILE A 211 12.75 -13.05 -2.13
N VAL A 212 12.93 -13.95 -3.10
CA VAL A 212 11.87 -14.36 -4.04
C VAL A 212 10.75 -15.17 -3.39
N SER A 213 11.02 -15.73 -2.20
CA SER A 213 10.04 -16.51 -1.44
C SER A 213 9.06 -15.65 -0.63
N GLU A 214 9.29 -14.33 -0.57
CA GLU A 214 8.42 -13.37 0.12
C GLU A 214 7.71 -12.49 -0.93
N PRO A 215 6.44 -12.79 -1.28
CA PRO A 215 5.78 -12.17 -2.42
C PRO A 215 5.69 -10.63 -2.32
N GLU A 216 5.46 -10.09 -1.13
CA GLU A 216 5.31 -8.66 -0.86
C GLU A 216 6.64 -7.92 -1.05
N THR A 217 7.72 -8.45 -0.48
CA THR A 217 9.08 -7.91 -0.64
C THR A 217 9.55 -8.03 -2.08
N TRP A 218 9.28 -9.16 -2.73
CA TRP A 218 9.63 -9.36 -4.13
C TRP A 218 8.89 -8.40 -5.06
N ARG A 219 7.59 -8.19 -4.87
CA ARG A 219 6.81 -7.20 -5.65
C ARG A 219 7.39 -5.80 -5.52
N PHE A 220 7.75 -5.38 -4.31
CA PHE A 220 8.35 -4.06 -4.08
C PHE A 220 9.74 -3.95 -4.73
N LEU A 221 10.58 -4.98 -4.63
CA LEU A 221 11.86 -5.01 -5.34
C LEU A 221 11.65 -4.81 -6.85
N LEU A 222 10.72 -5.54 -7.46
CA LEU A 222 10.41 -5.41 -8.88
C LEU A 222 9.79 -4.07 -9.26
N GLN A 223 9.15 -3.36 -8.34
CA GLN A 223 8.66 -2.01 -8.58
C GLN A 223 9.82 -1.00 -8.63
N HIS A 224 10.81 -1.14 -7.75
CA HIS A 224 11.85 -0.13 -7.56
C HIS A 224 13.21 -0.43 -8.24
N PHE A 225 13.47 -1.67 -8.67
CA PHE A 225 14.76 -2.06 -9.24
C PHE A 225 14.61 -2.77 -10.60
N HIS A 226 15.65 -2.66 -11.42
CA HIS A 226 15.93 -3.62 -12.49
C HIS A 226 16.53 -4.88 -11.87
N ALA A 227 15.70 -5.92 -11.69
CA ALA A 227 16.14 -7.20 -11.14
C ALA A 227 16.89 -8.04 -12.20
N ILE A 228 18.14 -8.37 -11.90
CA ILE A 228 19.06 -9.15 -12.73
C ILE A 228 19.34 -10.46 -12.01
N TRP A 229 18.91 -11.58 -12.59
CA TRP A 229 19.16 -12.90 -12.03
C TRP A 229 20.50 -13.45 -12.52
N LEU A 230 21.43 -13.65 -11.59
CA LEU A 230 22.71 -14.29 -11.85
C LEU A 230 22.56 -15.81 -11.78
N LYS A 231 22.71 -16.45 -12.94
CA LYS A 231 22.76 -17.90 -13.09
C LYS A 231 24.22 -18.36 -13.02
N ALA A 232 24.55 -19.18 -12.03
CA ALA A 232 25.80 -19.93 -12.01
C ALA A 232 25.50 -21.42 -12.19
N GLY A 233 26.38 -22.14 -12.90
CA GLY A 233 26.26 -23.59 -13.08
C GLY A 233 26.35 -24.32 -11.73
N ALA A 234 25.59 -25.41 -11.56
CA ALA A 234 25.49 -26.15 -10.30
C ALA A 234 26.85 -26.62 -9.75
N GLU A 235 27.77 -27.04 -10.63
CA GLU A 235 29.11 -27.49 -10.26
C GLU A 235 30.00 -26.37 -9.71
N GLU A 236 29.86 -25.16 -10.24
CA GLU A 236 30.66 -24.00 -9.81
C GLU A 236 30.16 -23.44 -8.47
N HIS A 237 28.86 -23.52 -8.22
CA HIS A 237 28.25 -23.20 -6.93
C HIS A 237 28.77 -24.09 -5.81
N MET A 238 28.77 -25.41 -6.03
CA MET A 238 29.26 -26.40 -5.06
C MET A 238 30.74 -26.23 -4.73
N ARG A 239 31.56 -25.80 -5.70
CA ARG A 239 33.00 -25.55 -5.50
C ARG A 239 33.25 -24.29 -4.67
N ARG A 240 32.50 -23.20 -4.92
CA ARG A 240 32.66 -21.91 -4.22
C ARG A 240 32.09 -21.91 -2.80
N VAL A 241 30.98 -22.62 -2.55
CA VAL A 241 30.39 -22.72 -1.21
C VAL A 241 31.30 -23.50 -0.25
N ARG A 242 31.97 -24.56 -0.73
CA ARG A 242 32.99 -25.29 0.04
C ARG A 242 34.21 -24.42 0.39
N ALA A 243 34.66 -23.57 -0.53
CA ALA A 243 35.80 -22.67 -0.29
C ALA A 243 35.49 -21.54 0.72
N GLN A 244 34.21 -21.24 0.99
CA GLN A 244 33.75 -20.22 1.93
C GLN A 244 33.44 -20.77 3.34
N GLY A 245 33.66 -22.06 3.59
CA GLY A 245 33.48 -22.69 4.91
C GLY A 245 32.03 -22.94 5.35
N ASP A 246 31.05 -22.85 4.44
CA ASP A 246 29.64 -23.06 4.75
C ASP A 246 29.21 -24.51 4.45
N HIS A 247 29.08 -25.33 5.49
CA HIS A 247 28.69 -26.76 5.40
C HIS A 247 27.18 -26.99 5.39
N ARG A 248 26.36 -25.94 5.52
CA ARG A 248 24.88 -26.04 5.54
C ARG A 248 24.25 -26.73 4.32
N PRO A 249 24.78 -26.66 3.09
CA PRO A 249 24.22 -27.41 1.95
C PRO A 249 24.34 -28.94 2.09
N MET A 250 25.21 -29.43 2.97
CA MET A 250 25.43 -30.87 3.18
C MET A 250 24.63 -31.44 4.35
N ALA A 251 23.90 -30.61 5.10
CA ALA A 251 23.01 -31.07 6.15
C ALA A 251 21.71 -31.62 5.52
N GLY A 252 21.75 -32.90 5.11
CA GLY A 252 20.54 -33.70 4.92
C GLY A 252 20.18 -34.13 3.50
N ASN A 253 21.06 -34.05 2.49
CA ASN A 253 20.77 -34.60 1.16
C ASN A 253 21.91 -35.45 0.58
N PRO A 254 21.86 -36.79 0.69
CA PRO A 254 22.92 -37.70 0.23
C PRO A 254 23.02 -37.86 -1.30
N LYS A 255 22.42 -36.97 -2.09
CA LYS A 255 22.51 -36.96 -3.57
C LYS A 255 22.74 -35.56 -4.17
N ALA A 256 23.47 -34.69 -3.46
CA ALA A 256 23.95 -33.42 -4.00
C ALA A 256 25.37 -33.54 -4.54
#